data_AF-A0A844ZHF5-F1
#
_entry.id   AF-A0A844ZHF5-F1
#
_cell.length_a   1.000
_cell.length_b   1.000
_cell.length_c   1.000
_cell.angle_alpha   90.00
_cell.angle_beta   90.00
_cell.angle_gamma   90.00
#
_symmetry.space_group_name_H-M   'P 1'
#
loop_
_entity.id
_entity.type
_entity.pdbx_description
1 polymer ?
#
loop_
_entity_poly.entity_id
_entity_poly.type
_entity_poly.pdbx_seq_one_letter_code
_entity_poly.pdbx_strand_id
1 'polypeptide(L)'
;MTLSSLLRAICLSLVATAAALAAWSLSPQTTGTAGAGAVGPEGMHLRSRALVYRLDERRATRFVFSQPVTLARVLSTPLIEPSEWEAGAAWSYGYRVTLFDDGGVVVGSRDIYSTGANPAKLERPIDLVRYIRGFGNSIATQDQAVFESAIPFTAMDIVGLSPAEGVAAIDVRAYELRPVLNDAAAIATYRRRSDAERRDLVRANAFPEEYITDMERRNVVINQWRPIGPSGILGQDYDMSVLYTGVMHPAANDPGADAGEQ
;
A
#
# COMPACT_ATOMS: atom_id res chain seq x y z
N MET A 1 51.11 1.42 43.12
CA MET A 1 50.32 2.26 42.19
C MET A 1 50.17 3.64 42.79
N THR A 2 50.56 4.68 42.06
CA THR A 2 50.33 6.07 42.52
C THR A 2 48.88 6.45 42.26
N LEU A 3 48.30 7.31 43.10
CA LEU A 3 46.92 7.81 42.91
C LEU A 3 46.69 8.36 41.48
N SER A 4 47.72 8.97 40.90
CA SER A 4 47.73 9.43 39.51
C SER A 4 47.56 8.31 38.47
N SER A 5 48.13 7.13 38.70
CA SER A 5 47.98 5.99 37.79
C SER A 5 46.57 5.40 37.83
N LEU A 6 45.96 5.36 39.03
CA LEU A 6 44.58 4.90 39.22
C LEU A 6 43.57 5.84 38.54
N LEU A 7 43.75 7.15 38.71
CA LEU A 7 42.82 8.15 38.16
C LEU A 7 42.83 8.15 36.62
N ARG A 8 44.00 7.98 36.01
CA ARG A 8 44.14 7.85 34.54
C ARG A 8 43.45 6.59 34.01
N ALA A 9 43.57 5.47 34.73
CA ALA A 9 42.92 4.22 34.33
C ALA A 9 41.38 4.35 34.38
N ILE A 10 40.84 5.00 35.40
CA ILE A 10 39.39 5.24 35.52
C ILE A 10 38.88 6.17 34.41
N CYS A 11 39.57 7.27 34.13
CA CYS A 11 39.17 8.18 33.05
C CYS A 11 39.20 7.48 31.68
N LEU A 12 40.23 6.68 31.40
CA LEU A 12 40.31 5.93 30.15
C LEU A 12 39.19 4.88 30.03
N SER A 13 38.85 4.20 31.13
CA SER A 13 37.72 3.26 31.14
C SER A 13 36.41 3.97 30.85
N LEU A 14 36.15 5.12 31.47
CA LEU A 14 34.90 5.88 31.26
C LEU A 14 34.78 6.40 29.83
N VAL A 15 35.87 6.90 29.24
CA VAL A 15 35.88 7.34 27.83
C VAL A 15 35.65 6.17 26.89
N ALA A 16 36.28 5.01 27.14
CA ALA A 16 36.07 3.81 26.33
C ALA A 16 34.63 3.29 26.44
N THR A 17 34.03 3.31 27.64
CA THR A 17 32.62 2.91 27.83
C THR A 17 31.66 3.88 27.14
N ALA A 18 31.90 5.19 27.24
CA ALA A 18 31.08 6.20 26.56
C ALA A 18 31.18 6.06 25.03
N ALA A 19 32.39 5.81 24.49
CA ALA A 19 32.60 5.56 23.07
C ALA A 19 31.91 4.26 22.60
N ALA A 20 31.97 3.19 23.39
CA ALA A 20 31.29 1.93 23.08
C ALA A 20 29.76 2.08 23.09
N LEU A 21 29.21 2.82 24.05
CA LEU A 21 27.77 3.11 24.11
C LEU A 21 27.31 4.00 22.95
N ALA A 22 28.09 5.03 22.61
CA ALA A 22 27.82 5.87 21.45
C ALA A 22 27.89 5.06 20.15
N ALA A 23 28.93 4.24 19.98
CA ALA A 23 29.08 3.34 18.84
C ALA A 23 27.96 2.31 18.76
N TRP A 24 27.43 1.81 19.89
CA TRP A 24 26.30 0.89 19.89
C TRP A 24 24.97 1.58 19.57
N SER A 25 24.77 2.82 20.03
CA SER A 25 23.58 3.61 19.68
C SER A 25 23.57 4.07 18.22
N LEU A 26 24.76 4.25 17.62
CA LEU A 26 24.95 4.61 16.21
C LEU A 26 25.19 3.39 15.32
N SER A 27 25.44 2.22 15.91
CA SER A 27 25.52 0.96 15.19
C SER A 27 24.14 0.70 14.61
N PRO A 28 23.97 0.70 13.28
CA PRO A 28 22.76 0.14 12.72
C PRO A 28 22.64 -1.26 13.30
N GLN A 29 21.47 -1.61 13.85
CA GLN A 29 21.22 -2.96 14.33
C GLN A 29 21.29 -3.88 13.12
N THR A 30 22.48 -4.40 12.81
CA THR A 30 22.70 -5.44 11.82
C THR A 30 22.27 -6.78 12.41
N THR A 31 21.03 -6.87 12.89
CA THR A 31 20.33 -8.14 12.90
C THR A 31 20.16 -8.50 11.44
N GLY A 32 20.88 -9.54 10.99
CA GLY A 32 21.01 -9.91 9.59
C GLY A 32 19.69 -9.88 8.82
N THR A 33 19.49 -8.81 8.07
CA THR A 33 18.69 -8.85 6.84
C THR A 33 19.53 -9.64 5.85
N ALA A 34 19.37 -10.97 5.87
CA ALA A 34 19.65 -11.80 4.72
C ALA A 34 19.06 -11.06 3.50
N GLY A 35 19.92 -10.72 2.55
CA GLY A 35 19.65 -9.72 1.53
C GLY A 35 18.27 -9.89 0.92
N ALA A 36 17.40 -8.90 1.14
CA ALA A 36 16.23 -8.68 0.33
C ALA A 36 16.69 -8.13 -1.03
N GLY A 37 17.53 -8.90 -1.73
CA GLY A 37 17.75 -8.69 -3.16
C GLY A 37 16.38 -8.64 -3.81
N ALA A 38 16.19 -7.65 -4.68
CA ALA A 38 14.95 -7.34 -5.39
C ALA A 38 14.05 -8.58 -5.47
N VAL A 39 13.00 -8.63 -4.63
CA VAL A 39 12.19 -9.83 -4.46
C VAL A 39 11.60 -10.18 -5.82
N GLY A 40 12.25 -11.13 -6.48
CA GLY A 40 11.77 -11.67 -7.72
C GLY A 40 10.45 -12.40 -7.48
N PRO A 41 9.67 -12.67 -8.53
CA PRO A 41 8.47 -13.50 -8.41
C PRO A 41 8.77 -14.93 -7.90
N GLU A 42 10.03 -15.34 -7.86
CA GLU A 42 10.49 -16.65 -7.41
C GLU A 42 10.28 -16.79 -5.88
N GLY A 43 9.40 -17.71 -5.48
CA GLY A 43 9.08 -17.98 -4.08
C GLY A 43 7.85 -17.25 -3.52
N MET A 44 7.23 -16.34 -4.30
CA MET A 44 6.02 -15.64 -3.87
C MET A 44 4.75 -16.45 -4.21
N HIS A 45 3.93 -16.74 -3.20
CA HIS A 45 2.57 -17.24 -3.45
C HIS A 45 1.64 -16.09 -3.78
N LEU A 46 1.29 -15.98 -5.07
CA LEU A 46 0.40 -14.94 -5.56
C LEU A 46 -0.99 -15.07 -4.92
N ARG A 47 -1.42 -14.01 -4.21
CA ARG A 47 -2.76 -13.91 -3.62
C ARG A 47 -3.73 -13.17 -4.52
N SER A 48 -3.28 -12.09 -5.14
CA SER A 48 -4.14 -11.26 -5.99
C SER A 48 -3.35 -10.48 -7.03
N ARG A 49 -4.04 -10.04 -8.07
CA ARG A 49 -3.54 -9.09 -9.06
C ARG A 49 -4.51 -7.93 -9.19
N ALA A 50 -3.98 -6.75 -9.47
CA ALA A 50 -4.77 -5.55 -9.71
C ALA A 50 -4.17 -4.72 -10.83
N LEU A 51 -5.03 -4.04 -11.60
CA LEU A 51 -4.59 -2.97 -12.48
C LEU A 51 -4.34 -1.72 -11.64
N VAL A 52 -3.23 -1.06 -11.92
CA VAL A 52 -2.85 0.24 -11.36
C VAL A 52 -2.52 1.20 -12.50
N TYR A 53 -2.72 2.49 -12.27
CA TYR A 53 -2.56 3.52 -13.29
C TYR A 53 -1.50 4.53 -12.85
N ARG A 54 -0.48 4.75 -13.68
CA ARG A 54 0.62 5.64 -13.33
C ARG A 54 0.20 7.08 -13.49
N LEU A 55 0.47 7.88 -12.47
CA LEU A 55 0.26 9.32 -12.53
C LEU A 55 1.40 9.99 -13.29
N ASP A 56 1.02 10.98 -14.09
CA ASP A 56 1.92 11.91 -14.75
C ASP A 56 1.82 13.28 -14.04
N GLU A 57 2.89 14.06 -14.02
CA GLU A 57 2.93 15.38 -13.37
C GLU A 57 2.31 16.50 -14.22
N ARG A 58 2.23 16.30 -15.53
CA ARG A 58 1.77 17.27 -16.53
C ARG A 58 0.40 16.92 -17.09
N ARG A 59 -0.01 15.65 -17.02
CA ARG A 59 -1.28 15.15 -17.54
C ARG A 59 -2.10 14.47 -16.44
N ALA A 60 -3.34 14.93 -16.28
CA ALA A 60 -4.26 14.26 -15.39
C ALA A 60 -4.76 12.93 -15.98
N THR A 61 -4.79 11.90 -15.15
CA THR A 61 -5.50 10.65 -15.42
C THR A 61 -6.95 10.81 -15.00
N ARG A 62 -7.87 10.82 -15.97
CA ARG A 62 -9.30 10.99 -15.73
C ARG A 62 -9.99 9.66 -15.47
N PHE A 63 -10.80 9.59 -14.41
CA PHE A 63 -11.68 8.48 -14.08
C PHE A 63 -13.13 8.92 -14.21
N VAL A 64 -13.96 8.11 -14.87
CA VAL A 64 -15.38 8.41 -15.09
C VAL A 64 -16.23 7.39 -14.34
N PHE A 65 -17.22 7.88 -13.59
CA PHE A 65 -18.13 7.07 -12.81
C PHE A 65 -19.32 6.62 -13.66
N SER A 66 -19.87 5.45 -13.34
CA SER A 66 -21.02 4.90 -14.08
C SER A 66 -22.33 5.67 -13.84
N GLN A 67 -22.36 6.45 -12.77
CA GLN A 67 -23.47 7.32 -12.33
C GLN A 67 -22.88 8.43 -11.45
N PRO A 68 -23.63 9.51 -11.15
CA PRO A 68 -23.20 10.49 -10.16
C PRO A 68 -22.96 9.84 -8.79
N VAL A 69 -21.84 10.17 -8.15
CA VAL A 69 -21.45 9.68 -6.82
C VAL A 69 -21.13 10.86 -5.90
N THR A 70 -21.30 10.67 -4.60
CA THR A 70 -20.85 11.63 -3.57
C THR A 70 -19.59 11.16 -2.85
N LEU A 71 -19.15 9.92 -3.10
CA LEU A 71 -18.03 9.29 -2.43
C LEU A 71 -17.17 8.51 -3.43
N ALA A 72 -15.87 8.77 -3.42
CA ALA A 72 -14.86 7.99 -4.16
C ALA A 72 -13.69 7.64 -3.25
N ARG A 73 -12.99 6.55 -3.57
CA ARG A 73 -11.77 6.15 -2.86
C ARG A 73 -10.62 6.01 -3.85
N VAL A 74 -9.47 6.55 -3.48
CA VAL A 74 -8.22 6.37 -4.22
C VAL A 74 -7.25 5.59 -3.35
N LEU A 75 -6.70 4.53 -3.91
CA LEU A 75 -5.56 3.82 -3.36
C LEU A 75 -4.32 4.26 -4.11
N SER A 76 -3.27 4.63 -3.39
CA SER A 76 -2.04 5.16 -3.97
C SER A 76 -0.82 4.35 -3.53
N THR A 77 0.05 4.06 -4.47
CA THR A 77 1.20 3.16 -4.31
C THR A 77 2.44 3.86 -4.86
N PRO A 78 3.36 4.35 -4.00
CA PRO A 78 4.61 4.92 -4.50
C PRO A 78 5.56 3.80 -4.94
N LEU A 79 6.18 4.00 -6.10
CA LEU A 79 7.25 3.16 -6.62
C LEU A 79 8.57 3.82 -6.24
N ILE A 80 9.45 3.06 -5.61
CA ILE A 80 10.72 3.55 -5.09
C ILE A 80 11.83 3.12 -6.03
N GLU A 81 12.78 4.01 -6.27
CA GLU A 81 13.99 3.70 -7.02
C GLU A 81 14.80 2.60 -6.31
N PRO A 82 15.34 1.61 -7.02
CA PRO A 82 16.08 0.50 -6.39
C PRO A 82 17.26 0.97 -5.54
N SER A 83 17.95 2.04 -5.96
CA SER A 83 19.08 2.61 -5.21
C SER A 83 18.67 3.19 -3.86
N GLU A 84 17.41 3.65 -3.75
CA GLU A 84 16.89 4.33 -2.56
C GLU A 84 16.21 3.37 -1.59
N TRP A 85 15.85 2.17 -2.04
CA TRP A 85 15.10 1.20 -1.25
C TRP A 85 15.78 0.83 0.08
N GLU A 86 17.07 0.51 0.02
CA GLU A 86 17.85 0.11 1.20
C GLU A 86 18.15 1.29 2.13
N ALA A 87 18.21 2.51 1.60
CA ALA A 87 18.49 3.71 2.38
C ALA A 87 17.24 4.22 3.12
N GLY A 88 16.10 4.28 2.44
CA GLY A 88 14.88 4.90 2.95
C GLY A 88 14.13 4.02 3.97
N ALA A 89 13.64 4.64 5.04
CA ALA A 89 12.65 4.04 5.94
C ALA A 89 11.21 4.37 5.50
N ALA A 90 11.03 5.53 4.88
CA ALA A 90 9.77 5.99 4.33
C ALA A 90 10.01 7.07 3.28
N TRP A 91 9.05 7.24 2.37
CA TRP A 91 9.11 8.22 1.29
C TRP A 91 7.82 9.02 1.22
N SER A 92 7.96 10.34 1.06
CA SER A 92 6.81 11.23 0.90
C SER A 92 6.45 11.39 -0.57
N TYR A 93 5.16 11.44 -0.86
CA TYR A 93 4.65 11.61 -2.22
C TYR A 93 3.31 12.34 -2.17
N GLY A 94 2.87 12.88 -3.31
CA GLY A 94 1.59 13.57 -3.37
C GLY A 94 0.93 13.54 -4.74
N TYR A 95 -0.36 13.82 -4.75
CA TYR A 95 -1.17 13.92 -5.96
C TYR A 95 -2.33 14.88 -5.71
N ARG A 96 -2.79 15.55 -6.78
CA ARG A 96 -3.98 16.42 -6.75
C ARG A 96 -5.16 15.67 -7.35
N VAL A 97 -6.30 15.77 -6.68
CA VAL A 97 -7.58 15.24 -7.15
C VAL A 97 -8.53 16.40 -7.42
N THR A 98 -9.17 16.39 -8.59
CA THR A 98 -10.22 17.36 -8.97
C THR A 98 -11.48 16.61 -9.36
N LEU A 99 -12.61 16.97 -8.77
CA LEU A 99 -13.92 16.34 -8.95
C LEU A 99 -14.79 17.20 -9.86
N PHE A 100 -15.48 16.58 -10.81
CA PHE A 100 -16.33 17.25 -11.79
C PHE A 100 -17.77 16.73 -11.76
N ASP A 101 -18.75 17.62 -11.80
CA ASP A 101 -20.16 17.25 -12.01
C ASP A 101 -20.43 16.74 -13.44
N ASP A 102 -21.70 16.51 -13.77
CA ASP A 102 -22.14 16.07 -15.11
C ASP A 102 -22.00 17.16 -16.18
N GLY A 103 -21.94 18.44 -15.79
CA GLY A 103 -21.66 19.58 -16.66
C GLY A 103 -20.18 19.86 -16.88
N GLY A 104 -19.28 19.12 -16.21
CA GLY A 104 -17.84 19.35 -16.24
C GLY A 104 -17.37 20.51 -15.37
N VAL A 105 -18.21 20.98 -14.44
CA VAL A 105 -17.85 22.02 -13.46
C VAL A 105 -17.10 21.38 -12.29
N VAL A 106 -16.05 22.04 -11.83
CA VAL A 106 -15.28 21.60 -10.66
C VAL A 106 -16.13 21.77 -9.39
N VAL A 107 -16.45 20.66 -8.72
CA VAL A 107 -17.19 20.65 -7.45
C VAL A 107 -16.29 20.44 -6.24
N GLY A 108 -15.03 20.06 -6.46
CA GLY A 108 -14.04 19.92 -5.40
C GLY A 108 -12.63 19.74 -5.97
N SER A 109 -11.63 20.21 -5.24
CA SER A 109 -10.22 19.96 -5.55
C SER A 109 -9.42 19.86 -4.26
N ARG A 110 -8.51 18.89 -4.18
CA ARG A 110 -7.70 18.65 -2.99
C ARG A 110 -6.34 18.06 -3.34
N ASP A 111 -5.31 18.58 -2.69
CA ASP A 111 -3.97 18.00 -2.70
C ASP A 111 -3.85 16.99 -1.57
N ILE A 112 -3.33 15.80 -1.89
CA ILE A 112 -3.05 14.73 -0.94
C ILE A 112 -1.54 14.56 -0.86
N TYR A 113 -1.04 14.58 0.36
CA TYR A 113 0.33 14.23 0.69
C TYR A 113 0.31 13.04 1.62
N SER A 114 1.14 12.04 1.32
CA SER A 114 1.21 10.80 2.06
C SER A 114 2.66 10.35 2.22
N THR A 115 2.85 9.32 3.04
CA THR A 115 4.14 8.70 3.32
C THR A 115 4.01 7.19 3.18
N GLY A 116 4.76 6.61 2.24
CA GLY A 116 4.88 5.17 2.09
C GLY A 116 6.08 4.66 2.89
N ALA A 117 5.86 3.73 3.81
CA ALA A 117 6.92 3.10 4.60
C ALA A 117 7.59 1.95 3.84
N ASN A 118 8.86 1.68 4.14
CA ASN A 118 9.55 0.47 3.67
C ASN A 118 9.01 -0.75 4.44
N PRO A 119 8.32 -1.71 3.80
CA PRO A 119 7.76 -2.88 4.46
C PRO A 119 8.81 -3.74 5.19
N ALA A 120 10.07 -3.75 4.71
CA ALA A 120 11.17 -4.50 5.31
C ALA A 120 11.70 -3.85 6.61
N LYS A 121 11.40 -2.57 6.85
CA LYS A 121 11.86 -1.81 8.02
C LYS A 121 10.74 -1.56 9.05
N LEU A 122 9.58 -2.19 8.88
CA LEU A 122 8.50 -2.11 9.86
C LEU A 122 8.82 -2.97 11.10
N GLU A 123 8.43 -2.51 12.29
CA GLU A 123 8.61 -3.26 13.55
C GLU A 123 8.00 -4.67 13.51
N ARG A 124 6.88 -4.80 12.77
CA ARG A 124 6.27 -6.07 12.42
C ARG A 124 6.29 -6.19 10.89
N PRO A 125 7.24 -6.96 10.33
CA PRO A 125 7.30 -7.18 8.90
C PRO A 125 5.95 -7.67 8.40
N ILE A 126 5.44 -7.03 7.36
CA ILE A 126 4.23 -7.48 6.69
C ILE A 126 4.67 -8.50 5.65
N ASP A 127 4.27 -9.75 5.78
CA ASP A 127 4.61 -10.80 4.80
C ASP A 127 4.02 -10.55 3.40
N LEU A 128 3.16 -9.53 3.28
CA LEU A 128 2.50 -9.11 2.05
C LEU A 128 3.47 -8.31 1.17
N VAL A 129 4.05 -8.98 0.19
CA VAL A 129 4.92 -8.37 -0.81
C VAL A 129 4.09 -7.92 -2.02
N ARG A 130 4.48 -6.78 -2.59
CA ARG A 130 3.91 -6.22 -3.81
C ARG A 130 5.02 -6.02 -4.83
N TYR A 131 4.76 -6.34 -6.09
CA TYR A 131 5.66 -6.00 -7.19
C TYR A 131 4.87 -5.76 -8.49
N ILE A 132 5.51 -5.08 -9.45
CA ILE A 132 5.02 -4.94 -10.82
C ILE A 132 5.99 -5.68 -11.74
N ARG A 133 5.48 -6.63 -12.53
CA ARG A 133 6.33 -7.43 -13.42
C ARG A 133 7.01 -6.53 -14.46
N GLY A 134 8.32 -6.71 -14.65
CA GLY A 134 9.10 -6.00 -15.65
C GLY A 134 9.61 -4.63 -15.19
N PHE A 135 9.32 -4.22 -13.95
CA PHE A 135 9.90 -3.03 -13.34
C PHE A 135 10.85 -3.47 -12.22
N GLY A 136 12.05 -2.86 -12.19
CA GLY A 136 13.02 -3.11 -11.13
C GLY A 136 12.69 -2.39 -9.82
N ASN A 137 11.71 -1.50 -9.83
CA ASN A 137 11.31 -0.68 -8.69
C ASN A 137 10.70 -1.50 -7.57
N SER A 138 11.02 -1.12 -6.34
CA SER A 138 10.38 -1.65 -5.13
C SER A 138 9.13 -0.85 -4.79
N ILE A 139 8.20 -1.47 -4.05
CA ILE A 139 6.91 -0.87 -3.74
C ILE A 139 6.80 -0.62 -2.24
N ALA A 140 6.70 0.66 -1.85
CA ALA A 140 6.46 1.01 -0.45
C ALA A 140 5.01 0.67 -0.02
N THR A 141 4.69 0.85 1.25
CA THR A 141 3.32 0.66 1.72
C THR A 141 2.35 1.58 0.98
N GLN A 142 1.17 1.04 0.69
CA GLN A 142 0.09 1.75 0.01
C GLN A 142 -0.71 2.61 1.01
N ASP A 143 -1.19 3.77 0.56
CA ASP A 143 -2.12 4.60 1.32
C ASP A 143 -3.51 4.69 0.65
N GLN A 144 -4.51 5.14 1.40
CA GLN A 144 -5.87 5.37 0.95
C GLN A 144 -6.35 6.79 1.26
N ALA A 145 -7.02 7.40 0.29
CA ALA A 145 -7.78 8.64 0.48
C ALA A 145 -9.24 8.42 0.08
N VAL A 146 -10.15 8.95 0.89
CA VAL A 146 -11.59 8.97 0.60
C VAL A 146 -11.98 10.42 0.31
N PHE A 147 -12.68 10.61 -0.80
CA PHE A 147 -13.16 11.91 -1.27
C PHE A 147 -14.67 11.94 -1.14
N GLU A 148 -15.16 12.89 -0.37
CA GLU A 148 -16.58 13.14 -0.14
C GLU A 148 -16.93 14.52 -0.71
N SER A 149 -18.07 14.60 -1.38
CA SER A 149 -18.61 15.85 -1.93
C SER A 149 -20.10 15.95 -1.64
N ALA A 150 -20.54 17.14 -1.21
CA ALA A 150 -21.96 17.43 -1.04
C ALA A 150 -22.71 17.50 -2.38
N ILE A 151 -22.01 17.85 -3.47
CA ILE A 151 -22.54 17.85 -4.84
C ILE A 151 -22.10 16.56 -5.52
N PRO A 152 -23.03 15.76 -6.08
CA PRO A 152 -22.66 14.58 -6.84
C PRO A 152 -21.71 14.91 -8.00
N PHE A 153 -20.70 14.07 -8.19
CA PHE A 153 -19.72 14.20 -9.27
C PHE A 153 -19.76 12.96 -10.18
N THR A 154 -19.41 13.14 -11.45
CA THR A 154 -19.40 12.09 -12.49
C THR A 154 -18.02 11.78 -13.04
N ALA A 155 -17.03 12.63 -12.75
CA ALA A 155 -15.64 12.38 -13.11
C ALA A 155 -14.67 12.87 -12.03
N MET A 156 -13.46 12.31 -12.05
CA MET A 156 -12.35 12.66 -11.18
C MET A 156 -11.05 12.66 -11.96
N ASP A 157 -10.33 13.78 -11.92
CA ASP A 157 -8.97 13.90 -12.47
C ASP A 157 -7.95 13.74 -11.36
N ILE A 158 -6.93 12.92 -11.61
CA ILE A 158 -5.79 12.74 -10.70
C ILE A 158 -4.50 13.08 -11.43
N VAL A 159 -3.72 14.01 -10.90
CA VAL A 159 -2.39 14.38 -11.41
C VAL A 159 -1.34 14.18 -10.32
N GLY A 160 -0.18 13.65 -10.69
CA GLY A 160 0.95 13.49 -9.77
C GLY A 160 1.47 14.87 -9.35
N LEU A 161 1.82 15.02 -8.08
CA LEU A 161 2.65 16.14 -7.64
C LEU A 161 4.10 15.64 -7.61
N SER A 162 5.05 16.54 -7.84
CA SER A 162 6.46 16.17 -7.95
C SER A 162 6.89 15.32 -6.73
N PRO A 163 7.34 14.07 -6.96
CA PRO A 163 7.69 13.16 -5.89
C PRO A 163 8.87 13.69 -5.06
N ALA A 164 8.95 13.29 -3.79
CA ALA A 164 10.19 13.48 -3.04
C ALA A 164 11.31 12.61 -3.63
N GLU A 165 12.56 12.93 -3.28
CA GLU A 165 13.73 12.15 -3.70
C GLU A 165 13.53 10.65 -3.43
N GLY A 166 13.82 9.83 -4.44
CA GLY A 166 13.71 8.37 -4.41
C GLY A 166 12.34 7.78 -4.74
N VAL A 167 11.29 8.59 -4.90
CA VAL A 167 10.02 8.11 -5.47
C VAL A 167 10.06 8.25 -6.98
N ALA A 168 10.14 7.11 -7.68
CA ALA A 168 10.20 7.03 -9.13
C ALA A 168 8.87 7.39 -9.80
N ALA A 169 7.76 6.93 -9.20
CA ALA A 169 6.41 7.12 -9.73
C ALA A 169 5.35 6.90 -8.65
N ILE A 170 4.12 7.31 -8.95
CA ILE A 170 2.95 7.04 -8.11
C ILE A 170 1.93 6.31 -8.98
N ASP A 171 1.58 5.09 -8.56
CA ASP A 171 0.54 4.28 -9.19
C ASP A 171 -0.74 4.36 -8.35
N VAL A 172 -1.88 4.61 -8.99
CA VAL A 172 -3.17 4.77 -8.30
C VAL A 172 -4.24 3.78 -8.79
N ARG A 173 -5.26 3.60 -7.95
CA ARG A 173 -6.52 2.94 -8.28
C ARG A 173 -7.67 3.75 -7.71
N ALA A 174 -8.61 4.12 -8.57
CA ALA A 174 -9.86 4.75 -8.14
C ALA A 174 -10.95 3.71 -7.94
N TYR A 175 -11.85 3.99 -7.00
CA TYR A 175 -13.00 3.17 -6.67
C TYR A 175 -14.24 4.03 -6.51
N GLU A 176 -15.35 3.52 -7.01
CA GLU A 176 -16.68 4.03 -6.72
C GLU A 176 -17.31 3.16 -5.61
N LEU A 177 -18.09 3.79 -4.72
CA LEU A 177 -18.96 3.03 -3.84
C LEU A 177 -20.12 2.48 -4.67
N ARG A 178 -20.45 1.19 -4.53
CA ARG A 178 -21.46 0.56 -5.38
C ARG A 178 -22.80 1.32 -5.28
N PRO A 179 -23.43 1.67 -6.41
CA PRO A 179 -24.81 2.16 -6.43
C PRO A 179 -25.71 1.31 -5.54
N VAL A 180 -26.55 1.94 -4.72
CA VAL A 180 -27.55 1.22 -3.93
C VAL A 180 -28.61 0.66 -4.88
N LEU A 181 -28.54 -0.65 -5.12
CA LEU A 181 -29.75 -1.42 -5.40
C LEU A 181 -30.55 -1.42 -4.09
N ASN A 182 -31.86 -1.18 -4.15
CA ASN A 182 -32.74 -1.13 -2.96
C ASN A 182 -32.45 -2.26 -1.93
N ASP A 183 -32.87 -2.06 -0.68
CA ASP A 183 -32.60 -2.97 0.45
C ASP A 183 -32.87 -4.45 0.11
N ALA A 184 -33.99 -4.71 -0.55
CA ALA A 184 -34.37 -6.06 -0.98
C ALA A 184 -33.37 -6.66 -1.97
N ALA A 185 -32.90 -5.88 -2.95
CA ALA A 185 -31.91 -6.31 -3.91
C ALA A 185 -30.52 -6.50 -3.27
N ALA A 186 -30.15 -5.70 -2.27
CA ALA A 186 -28.91 -5.89 -1.51
C ALA A 186 -28.93 -7.23 -0.74
N ILE A 187 -30.03 -7.52 -0.04
CA ILE A 187 -30.21 -8.80 0.68
C ILE A 187 -30.26 -9.98 -0.30
N ALA A 188 -30.98 -9.85 -1.41
CA ALA A 188 -31.02 -10.89 -2.44
C ALA A 188 -29.63 -11.13 -3.04
N THR A 189 -28.84 -10.08 -3.27
CA THR A 189 -27.46 -10.17 -3.73
C THR A 189 -26.59 -10.90 -2.72
N TYR A 190 -26.74 -10.62 -1.42
CA TYR A 190 -26.04 -11.34 -0.36
C TYR A 190 -26.35 -12.85 -0.40
N ARG A 191 -27.65 -13.20 -0.42
CA ARG A 191 -28.13 -14.60 -0.40
C ARG A 191 -27.74 -15.42 -1.63
N ARG A 192 -27.48 -14.77 -2.77
CA ARG A 192 -27.04 -15.44 -4.02
C ARG A 192 -25.54 -15.75 -4.05
N ARG A 193 -24.75 -15.24 -3.12
CA ARG A 193 -23.31 -15.51 -3.05
C ARG A 193 -23.04 -16.88 -2.45
N SER A 194 -21.91 -17.47 -2.84
CA SER A 194 -21.43 -18.71 -2.24
C SER A 194 -21.12 -18.53 -0.76
N ASP A 195 -21.16 -19.63 0.01
CA ASP A 195 -20.85 -19.60 1.46
C ASP A 195 -19.45 -19.06 1.73
N ALA A 196 -18.49 -19.34 0.85
CA ALA A 196 -17.13 -18.82 0.96
C ALA A 196 -17.10 -17.29 0.83
N GLU A 197 -17.80 -16.73 -0.15
CA GLU A 197 -17.90 -15.27 -0.35
C GLU A 197 -18.68 -14.60 0.78
N ARG A 198 -19.76 -15.23 1.27
CA ARG A 198 -20.55 -14.69 2.37
C ARG A 198 -19.73 -14.61 3.65
N ARG A 199 -18.97 -15.66 3.98
CA ARG A 199 -18.00 -15.67 5.09
C ARG A 199 -16.90 -14.64 4.92
N ASP A 200 -16.35 -14.48 3.72
CA ASP A 200 -15.29 -13.51 3.45
C ASP A 200 -15.78 -12.07 3.63
N LEU A 201 -16.99 -11.77 3.13
CA LEU A 201 -17.64 -10.48 3.26
C LEU A 201 -17.90 -10.06 4.71
N VAL A 202 -18.13 -11.02 5.60
CA VAL A 202 -18.45 -10.76 7.01
C VAL A 202 -17.27 -11.02 7.94
N ARG A 203 -16.09 -11.35 7.40
CA ARG A 203 -14.89 -11.70 8.20
C ARG A 203 -14.48 -10.60 9.17
N ALA A 204 -14.78 -9.35 8.86
CA ALA A 204 -14.49 -8.20 9.72
C ALA A 204 -15.55 -7.96 10.83
N ASN A 205 -16.68 -8.67 10.80
CA ASN A 205 -17.70 -8.56 11.85
C ASN A 205 -17.29 -9.37 13.08
N ALA A 206 -17.74 -8.93 14.25
CA ALA A 206 -17.54 -9.63 15.52
C ALA A 206 -18.32 -10.96 15.57
N PHE A 207 -19.39 -11.08 14.79
CA PHE A 207 -20.26 -12.24 14.77
C PHE A 207 -20.06 -13.09 13.51
N PRO A 208 -20.16 -14.43 13.63
CA PRO A 208 -20.24 -15.33 12.49
C PRO A 208 -21.42 -15.01 11.56
N GLU A 209 -21.35 -15.48 10.31
CA GLU A 209 -22.36 -15.24 9.27
C GLU A 209 -23.79 -15.60 9.71
N GLU A 210 -23.95 -16.63 10.54
CA GLU A 210 -25.27 -17.12 10.92
C GLU A 210 -26.02 -16.14 11.84
N TYR A 211 -25.28 -15.25 12.53
CA TYR A 211 -25.79 -14.35 13.56
C TYR A 211 -25.94 -12.90 13.11
N ILE A 212 -25.47 -12.54 11.91
CA ILE A 212 -25.64 -11.18 11.38
C ILE A 212 -27.09 -10.94 10.96
N THR A 213 -27.57 -9.74 11.25
CA THR A 213 -28.90 -9.24 10.87
C THR A 213 -28.99 -8.96 9.38
N ASP A 214 -30.22 -8.89 8.85
CA ASP A 214 -30.44 -8.49 7.45
C ASP A 214 -29.94 -7.04 7.17
N MET A 215 -29.95 -6.17 8.19
CA MET A 215 -29.35 -4.84 8.12
C MET A 215 -27.83 -4.89 7.94
N GLU A 216 -27.14 -5.75 8.70
CA GLU A 216 -25.69 -5.94 8.55
C GLU A 216 -25.34 -6.59 7.21
N ARG A 217 -26.11 -7.59 6.78
CA ARG A 217 -25.97 -8.21 5.43
C ARG A 217 -26.09 -7.16 4.34
N ARG A 218 -27.10 -6.28 4.46
CA ARG A 218 -27.28 -5.14 3.55
C ARG A 218 -26.06 -4.24 3.58
N ASN A 219 -25.61 -3.79 4.75
CA ASN A 219 -24.48 -2.88 4.91
C ASN A 219 -23.20 -3.44 4.26
N VAL A 220 -22.94 -4.73 4.42
CA VAL A 220 -21.79 -5.41 3.82
C VAL A 220 -21.86 -5.49 2.28
N VAL A 221 -23.07 -5.47 1.71
CA VAL A 221 -23.26 -5.44 0.24
C VAL A 221 -23.20 -4.03 -0.33
N ILE A 222 -23.81 -3.05 0.34
CA ILE A 222 -23.87 -1.66 -0.16
C ILE A 222 -22.54 -0.92 0.04
N ASN A 223 -21.76 -1.25 1.07
CA ASN A 223 -20.48 -0.59 1.34
C ASN A 223 -19.31 -1.20 0.55
N GLN A 224 -19.59 -1.78 -0.63
CA GLN A 224 -18.59 -2.39 -1.49
C GLN A 224 -18.00 -1.38 -2.45
N TRP A 225 -16.67 -1.27 -2.42
CA TRP A 225 -15.91 -0.47 -3.36
C TRP A 225 -15.64 -1.23 -4.64
N ARG A 226 -16.03 -0.67 -5.77
CA ARG A 226 -15.78 -1.21 -7.10
C ARG A 226 -14.65 -0.43 -7.77
N PRO A 227 -13.60 -1.09 -8.28
CA PRO A 227 -12.56 -0.39 -9.01
C PRO A 227 -13.13 0.18 -10.32
N ILE A 228 -12.72 1.40 -10.65
CA ILE A 228 -13.01 2.06 -11.93
C ILE A 228 -11.71 2.28 -12.71
N GLY A 229 -11.79 2.14 -14.02
CA GLY A 229 -10.67 2.43 -14.92
C GLY A 229 -10.68 3.89 -15.36
N PRO A 230 -9.53 4.41 -15.84
CA PRO A 230 -9.48 5.72 -16.44
C PRO A 230 -10.20 5.73 -17.79
N SER A 231 -10.72 6.89 -18.16
CA SER A 231 -11.21 7.16 -19.51
C SER A 231 -10.05 7.57 -20.42
N GLY A 232 -10.07 7.13 -21.68
CA GLY A 232 -9.08 7.50 -22.69
C GLY A 232 -8.44 6.28 -23.36
N ILE A 233 -7.31 6.50 -24.01
CA ILE A 233 -6.53 5.51 -24.74
C ILE A 233 -5.25 5.18 -23.95
N LEU A 234 -5.03 3.90 -23.65
CA LEU A 234 -3.81 3.42 -23.00
C LEU A 234 -2.55 3.83 -23.78
N GLY A 235 -1.55 4.37 -23.07
CA GLY A 235 -0.29 4.87 -23.63
C GLY A 235 -0.38 6.29 -24.20
N GLN A 236 -1.59 6.83 -24.37
CA GLN A 236 -1.81 8.21 -24.82
C GLN A 236 -2.38 9.10 -23.71
N ASP A 237 -3.42 8.65 -23.01
CA ASP A 237 -4.08 9.42 -21.96
C ASP A 237 -3.63 8.95 -20.56
N TYR A 238 -3.32 7.67 -20.42
CA TYR A 238 -2.89 7.06 -19.17
C TYR A 238 -1.95 5.88 -19.42
N ASP A 239 -1.12 5.56 -18.43
CA ASP A 239 -0.30 4.35 -18.40
C ASP A 239 -0.84 3.36 -17.38
N MET A 240 -0.70 2.07 -17.67
CA MET A 240 -1.25 0.99 -16.85
C MET A 240 -0.20 -0.07 -16.56
N SER A 241 -0.22 -0.58 -15.34
CA SER A 241 0.61 -1.70 -14.90
C SER A 241 -0.22 -2.73 -14.12
N VAL A 242 0.32 -3.95 -13.98
CA VAL A 242 -0.29 -5.00 -13.15
C VAL A 242 0.47 -5.09 -11.84
N LEU A 243 -0.19 -4.72 -10.75
CA LEU A 243 0.28 -4.91 -9.39
C LEU A 243 -0.03 -6.34 -8.94
N TYR A 244 1.02 -7.10 -8.64
CA TYR A 244 0.92 -8.41 -8.03
C TYR A 244 1.08 -8.28 -6.53
N THR A 245 0.23 -8.97 -5.77
CA THR A 245 0.31 -9.02 -4.31
C THR A 245 0.35 -10.47 -3.89
N GLY A 246 1.33 -10.83 -3.07
CA GLY A 246 1.48 -12.19 -2.57
C GLY A 246 2.13 -12.23 -1.20
N VAL A 247 2.41 -13.44 -0.74
CA VAL A 247 3.12 -13.68 0.51
C VAL A 247 4.45 -14.32 0.16
N MET A 248 5.53 -13.80 0.73
CA MET A 248 6.80 -14.50 0.71
C MET A 248 6.73 -15.65 1.70
N HIS A 249 6.90 -16.88 1.24
CA HIS A 249 7.29 -17.91 2.20
C HIS A 249 8.71 -17.54 2.66
N PRO A 250 9.01 -17.56 3.97
CA PRO A 250 10.40 -17.64 4.38
C PRO A 250 10.96 -18.83 3.61
N ALA A 251 12.01 -18.61 2.80
CA ALA A 251 12.64 -19.66 2.02
C ALA A 251 12.73 -20.86 2.95
N ALA A 252 12.02 -21.95 2.62
CA ALA A 252 11.98 -23.12 3.47
C ALA A 252 13.44 -23.45 3.71
N ASN A 253 13.94 -23.17 4.93
CA ASN A 253 15.35 -23.33 5.26
C ASN A 253 15.69 -24.74 4.81
N ASP A 254 16.52 -24.80 3.77
CA ASP A 254 16.85 -26.00 3.04
C ASP A 254 17.22 -27.09 4.07
N PRO A 255 16.40 -28.13 4.28
CA PRO A 255 16.71 -29.19 5.23
C PRO A 255 17.89 -30.07 4.75
N GLY A 256 18.58 -29.69 3.67
CA GLY A 256 19.88 -30.24 3.25
C GLY A 256 21.04 -30.10 4.25
N ALA A 257 20.83 -29.54 5.44
CA ALA A 257 21.78 -29.63 6.56
C ALA A 257 21.66 -30.95 7.36
N ASP A 258 20.80 -31.89 6.95
CA ASP A 258 20.71 -33.26 7.51
C ASP A 258 21.40 -34.33 6.63
N ALA A 259 22.40 -33.92 5.83
CA ALA A 259 23.32 -34.85 5.15
C ALA A 259 24.63 -34.97 5.93
N GLY A 260 24.61 -35.63 7.10
CA GLY A 260 25.81 -35.65 7.93
C GLY A 260 25.87 -36.56 9.16
N GLU A 261 25.18 -37.70 9.21
CA GLU A 261 25.62 -38.82 10.06
C GLU A 261 25.60 -40.12 9.23
N GLN A 262 26.81 -40.53 8.86
CA GLN A 262 27.16 -41.91 8.50
C GLN A 262 27.45 -42.70 9.77
#